data_AF-A0A9P0SNQ6-F1
#
_entry.id   AF-A0A9P0SNQ6-F1
#
_cell.length_a   1.000
_cell.length_b   1.000
_cell.length_c   1.000
_cell.angle_alpha   90.00
_cell.angle_beta   90.00
_cell.angle_gamma   90.00
#
_symmetry.space_group_name_H-M   'P 1'
#
loop_
_entity.id
_entity.type
_entity.pdbx_description
1 polymer ?
#
loop_
_entity_poly.entity_id
_entity_poly.type
_entity_poly.pdbx_seq_one_letter_code
_entity_poly.pdbx_strand_id
1 'polypeptide(L)'
;MCQSIAESYAGKSIFITGSTGFLGKVLLEKILYSCSDLKKVYILLRGKRGLTIQERLKTLLELPVFSRVYREKAKFCDKIEPIVGDVSQDGLGISPEDRVTLINEVLVHVSTAYSNTHKISIEEKVYPSPMPLSMVDHLIKEQPDEERTKIIIKDEPNAYTFSKKLGEALLAEKHGHVPVIIIRPSIVTASLSEPLPGWIDNWNGATGLIGSISKGILRVIPGNEGNVLDLIPVDYVVNLIIVAATKKILVEMCQSVAECYAGKSIFITGCTGFLGKVLLEKILYSCSDVKKVYILLRGKRGLTIQERLKTLLELPVFSRVYREKAKFCDKIEPVVGDVSQDGLGISPEDRVTLINEVSYVFHSAASIKFTEPLHDLLNVNVKGTERVLSLCKCMKKLEVLVHVSTAYSNTHKIFIEEKVYPSPIPLSMIDHLIKEQPDEERTKIIIKDEPNAYTFSKKLGEALLAEKHGHVPVIIIRPSIVTASLSEPLPGWIDNWNGATGLIGSISKGILRVIPGNEGNVLDLIPVDYVVNLIIVAATKKIL
;
A
#
# COMPACT_ATOMS: atom_id res chain seq x y z
N MET A 1 11.63 -14.72 -13.56
CA MET A 1 10.81 -14.50 -12.34
C MET A 1 11.40 -13.32 -11.58
N CYS A 2 10.69 -12.20 -11.46
CA CYS A 2 11.10 -11.09 -10.56
C CYS A 2 10.67 -11.44 -9.13
N GLN A 3 11.63 -11.48 -8.21
CA GLN A 3 11.51 -11.78 -6.79
C GLN A 3 11.16 -10.53 -5.94
N SER A 4 11.22 -9.31 -6.50
CA SER A 4 10.92 -8.05 -5.80
C SER A 4 10.25 -6.96 -6.65
N ILE A 5 9.73 -5.88 -6.01
CA ILE A 5 9.26 -4.66 -6.70
C ILE A 5 10.41 -4.04 -7.51
N ALA A 6 11.59 -3.91 -6.90
CA ALA A 6 12.78 -3.36 -7.56
C ALA A 6 13.15 -4.14 -8.84
N GLU A 7 13.13 -5.47 -8.79
CA GLU A 7 13.39 -6.32 -9.95
C GLU A 7 12.35 -6.18 -11.05
N SER A 8 11.10 -5.82 -10.73
CA SER A 8 10.08 -5.58 -11.76
C SER A 8 10.37 -4.35 -12.62
N TYR A 9 11.28 -3.48 -12.15
CA TYR A 9 11.82 -2.33 -12.89
C TYR A 9 13.16 -2.63 -13.56
N ALA A 10 13.77 -3.80 -13.33
CA ALA A 10 15.08 -4.12 -13.91
C ALA A 10 15.02 -4.12 -15.45
N GLY A 11 15.98 -3.43 -16.08
CA GLY A 11 16.08 -3.27 -17.53
C GLY A 11 14.98 -2.39 -18.15
N LYS A 12 14.07 -1.80 -17.36
CA LYS A 12 13.00 -0.94 -17.84
C LYS A 12 13.44 0.52 -17.94
N SER A 13 12.70 1.28 -18.74
CA SER A 13 12.80 2.73 -18.78
C SER A 13 11.54 3.36 -18.21
N ILE A 14 11.71 4.48 -17.50
CA ILE A 14 10.61 5.23 -16.87
C ILE A 14 10.60 6.64 -17.43
N PHE A 15 9.43 7.19 -17.68
CA PHE A 15 9.27 8.60 -18.07
C PHE A 15 8.44 9.35 -17.02
N ILE A 16 9.01 10.43 -16.46
CA ILE A 16 8.38 11.25 -15.42
C ILE A 16 8.12 12.65 -15.97
N THR A 17 6.85 12.99 -16.18
CA THR A 17 6.42 14.29 -16.73
C THR A 17 6.40 15.42 -15.68
N GLY A 18 6.30 15.08 -14.40
CA GLY A 18 6.23 16.01 -13.27
C GLY A 18 7.48 16.05 -12.37
N SER A 19 8.65 15.65 -12.88
CA SER A 19 9.88 15.43 -12.09
C SER A 19 10.37 16.64 -11.29
N THR A 20 10.02 17.86 -11.71
CA THR A 20 10.39 19.10 -11.00
C THR A 20 9.38 19.53 -9.93
N GLY A 21 8.22 18.89 -9.85
CA GLY A 21 7.23 19.13 -8.79
C GLY A 21 7.55 18.39 -7.50
N PHE A 22 6.83 18.73 -6.43
CA PHE A 22 7.02 18.16 -5.08
C PHE A 22 7.08 16.64 -5.07
N LEU A 23 6.00 16.01 -5.53
CA LEU A 23 5.88 14.56 -5.61
C LEU A 23 6.89 13.94 -6.60
N GLY A 24 7.16 14.61 -7.72
CA GLY A 24 8.05 14.11 -8.76
C GLY A 24 9.52 14.02 -8.33
N LYS A 25 9.98 14.93 -7.48
CA LYS A 25 11.34 14.89 -6.91
C LYS A 25 11.54 13.68 -6.01
N VAL A 26 10.58 13.42 -5.11
CA VAL A 26 10.59 12.26 -4.21
C VAL A 26 10.46 10.96 -5.01
N LEU A 27 9.61 10.93 -6.04
CA LEU A 27 9.48 9.78 -6.94
C LEU A 27 10.79 9.47 -7.67
N LEU A 28 11.41 10.48 -8.26
CA LEU A 28 12.68 10.34 -8.97
C LEU A 28 13.77 9.82 -8.04
N GLU A 29 13.94 10.42 -6.86
CA GLU A 29 14.90 9.98 -5.86
C GLU A 29 14.68 8.51 -5.50
N LYS A 30 13.44 8.14 -5.18
CA LYS A 30 13.13 6.82 -4.65
C LYS A 30 13.27 5.72 -5.70
N ILE A 31 12.93 6.02 -6.94
CA ILE A 31 13.19 5.15 -8.08
C ILE A 31 14.69 4.92 -8.27
N LEU A 32 15.50 5.98 -8.23
CA LEU A 32 16.96 5.87 -8.38
C LEU A 32 17.60 5.10 -7.23
N TYR A 33 17.06 5.24 -6.01
CA TYR A 33 17.55 4.53 -4.84
C TYR A 33 17.14 3.06 -4.82
N SER A 34 15.85 2.78 -4.93
CA SER A 34 15.26 1.46 -4.68
C SER A 34 15.17 0.58 -5.93
N CYS A 35 15.19 1.14 -7.14
CA CYS A 35 15.09 0.42 -8.40
C CYS A 35 16.39 0.57 -9.22
N SER A 36 17.53 0.22 -8.62
CA SER A 36 18.84 0.50 -9.22
C SER A 36 19.08 -0.18 -10.57
N ASP A 37 18.41 -1.27 -10.91
CA ASP A 37 18.70 -2.00 -12.14
C ASP A 37 17.92 -1.48 -13.37
N LEU A 38 17.37 -0.26 -13.28
CA LEU A 38 16.73 0.43 -14.40
C LEU A 38 17.69 0.70 -15.55
N LYS A 39 17.16 0.62 -16.78
CA LYS A 39 17.89 0.99 -18.01
C LYS A 39 18.08 2.50 -18.09
N LYS A 40 16.99 3.27 -17.96
CA LYS A 40 17.02 4.74 -18.06
C LYS A 40 15.79 5.40 -17.43
N VAL A 41 15.95 6.57 -16.84
CA VAL A 41 14.88 7.41 -16.31
C VAL A 41 14.85 8.71 -17.11
N TYR A 42 13.86 8.81 -17.98
CA TYR A 42 13.57 10.01 -18.74
C TYR A 42 12.78 10.99 -17.87
N ILE A 43 13.19 12.25 -17.85
CA ILE A 43 12.47 13.29 -17.12
C ILE A 43 12.10 14.44 -18.05
N LEU A 44 10.84 14.87 -18.01
CA LEU A 44 10.41 16.03 -18.79
C LEU A 44 10.81 17.31 -18.07
N LEU A 45 11.56 18.17 -18.76
CA LEU A 45 12.04 19.45 -18.24
C LEU A 45 11.68 20.59 -19.19
N ARG A 46 10.90 21.56 -18.70
CA ARG A 46 10.35 22.70 -19.46
C ARG A 46 11.30 23.62 -20.26
N GLY A 47 12.61 23.48 -20.37
CA GLY A 47 13.44 24.62 -20.83
C GLY A 47 13.31 25.89 -19.97
N LYS A 48 14.39 26.68 -19.86
CA LYS A 48 14.40 27.93 -19.10
C LYS A 48 15.36 28.88 -19.78
N ARG A 49 14.92 30.13 -20.02
CA ARG A 49 15.73 31.12 -20.72
C ARG A 49 17.09 31.29 -20.00
N GLY A 50 18.17 31.15 -20.74
CA GLY A 50 19.54 31.28 -20.22
C GLY A 50 20.12 30.05 -19.52
N LEU A 51 19.42 28.91 -19.52
CA LEU A 51 19.94 27.64 -18.99
C LEU A 51 19.76 26.52 -20.01
N THR A 52 20.83 25.78 -20.26
CA THR A 52 20.78 24.52 -20.99
C THR A 52 20.00 23.47 -20.20
N ILE A 53 19.52 22.44 -20.89
CA ILE A 53 18.77 21.36 -20.24
C ILE A 53 19.62 20.59 -19.22
N GLN A 54 20.92 20.45 -19.49
CA GLN A 54 21.86 19.78 -18.60
C GLN A 54 22.14 20.60 -17.34
N GLU A 55 22.25 21.93 -17.45
CA GLU A 55 22.35 22.80 -16.27
C GLU A 55 21.07 22.73 -15.43
N ARG A 56 19.89 22.67 -16.05
CA ARG A 56 18.63 22.48 -15.31
C ARG A 56 18.58 21.15 -14.58
N LEU A 57 19.03 20.06 -15.22
CA LEU A 57 19.14 18.75 -14.58
C LEU A 57 20.11 18.81 -13.40
N LYS A 58 21.29 19.42 -13.59
CA LYS A 58 22.28 19.59 -12.52
C LYS A 58 21.68 20.32 -11.31
N THR A 59 21.04 21.47 -11.51
CA THR A 59 20.38 22.22 -10.43
C THR A 59 19.28 21.41 -9.73
N LEU A 60 18.55 20.56 -10.46
CA LEU A 60 17.56 19.68 -9.85
C LEU A 60 18.21 18.66 -8.92
N LEU A 61 19.28 18.01 -9.37
CA LEU A 61 19.97 16.94 -8.62
C LEU A 61 20.81 17.47 -7.44
N GLU A 62 21.11 18.77 -7.41
CA GLU A 62 21.76 19.45 -6.27
C GLU A 62 20.80 19.67 -5.09
N LEU A 63 19.49 19.43 -5.25
CA LEU A 63 18.53 19.60 -4.16
C LEU A 63 18.78 18.59 -3.02
N PRO A 64 18.60 19.00 -1.74
CA PRO A 64 18.86 18.14 -0.58
C PRO A 64 18.13 16.79 -0.58
N VAL A 65 16.98 16.73 -1.25
CA VAL A 65 16.18 15.50 -1.42
C VAL A 65 16.99 14.37 -2.04
N PHE A 66 17.93 14.66 -2.95
CA PHE A 66 18.76 13.66 -3.63
C PHE A 66 20.04 13.29 -2.87
N SER A 67 20.29 13.89 -1.70
CA SER A 67 21.53 13.70 -0.94
C SER A 67 21.79 12.23 -0.57
N ARG A 68 20.74 11.46 -0.27
CA ARG A 68 20.83 10.03 0.03
C ARG A 68 21.35 9.23 -1.18
N VAL A 69 20.74 9.38 -2.35
CA VAL A 69 21.18 8.72 -3.59
C VAL A 69 22.61 9.13 -3.93
N TYR A 70 22.94 10.41 -3.79
CA TYR A 70 24.28 10.92 -4.07
C TYR A 70 25.37 10.25 -3.21
N ARG A 71 25.08 9.98 -1.93
CA ARG A 71 26.02 9.31 -1.02
C ARG A 71 26.13 7.81 -1.26
N GLU A 72 25.02 7.15 -1.60
CA GLU A 72 24.92 5.68 -1.48
C GLU A 72 24.84 4.95 -2.83
N LYS A 73 24.53 5.64 -3.93
CA LYS A 73 24.35 5.03 -5.26
C LYS A 73 25.33 5.64 -6.26
N ALA A 74 26.42 4.93 -6.52
CA ALA A 74 27.39 5.35 -7.52
C ALA A 74 26.75 5.44 -8.92
N LYS A 75 27.14 6.47 -9.70
CA LYS A 75 26.76 6.64 -11.11
C LYS A 75 25.24 6.69 -11.37
N PHE A 76 24.44 7.09 -10.38
CA PHE A 76 22.99 7.20 -10.58
C PHE A 76 22.63 8.23 -11.67
N CYS A 77 23.42 9.31 -11.81
CA CYS A 77 23.23 10.35 -12.82
C CYS A 77 23.24 9.80 -14.25
N ASP A 78 24.05 8.76 -14.52
CA ASP A 78 24.19 8.15 -15.85
C ASP A 78 22.87 7.52 -16.35
N LYS A 79 21.95 7.24 -15.42
CA LYS A 79 20.63 6.69 -15.73
C LYS A 79 19.60 7.76 -16.09
N ILE A 80 19.88 9.04 -15.86
CA ILE A 80 18.90 10.11 -16.03
C ILE A 80 19.10 10.77 -17.39
N GLU A 81 18.01 10.88 -18.15
CA GLU A 81 18.00 11.59 -19.43
C GLU A 81 16.93 12.68 -19.42
N PRO A 82 17.31 13.97 -19.50
CA PRO A 82 16.34 15.04 -19.54
C PRO A 82 15.81 15.23 -20.97
N ILE A 83 14.50 15.27 -21.10
CA ILE A 83 13.80 15.56 -22.36
C ILE A 83 13.20 16.95 -22.26
N VAL A 84 13.43 17.78 -23.28
CA VAL A 84 12.85 19.13 -23.36
C VAL A 84 11.39 19.01 -23.80
N GLY A 85 10.49 19.55 -23.00
CA GLY A 85 9.07 19.61 -23.35
C GLY A 85 8.20 20.15 -22.22
N ASP A 86 6.90 20.27 -22.49
CA ASP A 86 5.91 20.90 -21.63
C ASP A 86 4.59 20.14 -21.73
N VAL A 87 4.05 19.70 -20.59
CA VAL A 87 2.78 18.97 -20.51
C VAL A 87 1.58 19.78 -21.01
N SER A 88 1.70 21.10 -21.08
CA SER A 88 0.66 22.00 -21.61
C SER A 88 0.64 22.11 -23.14
N GLN A 89 1.64 21.54 -23.83
CA GLN A 89 1.75 21.59 -25.28
C GLN A 89 1.28 20.28 -25.93
N ASP A 90 0.75 20.38 -27.15
CA ASP A 90 0.32 19.23 -27.93
C ASP A 90 1.48 18.23 -28.15
N GLY A 91 1.22 16.97 -27.80
CA GLY A 91 2.23 15.92 -27.79
C GLY A 91 3.47 16.28 -26.96
N LEU A 92 3.25 16.94 -25.81
CA LEU A 92 4.23 17.31 -24.80
C LEU A 92 5.33 18.28 -25.26
N GLY A 93 5.23 18.86 -26.46
CA GLY A 93 6.30 19.69 -27.04
C GLY A 93 7.63 18.96 -27.27
N ILE A 94 7.63 17.63 -27.23
CA ILE A 94 8.84 16.80 -27.41
C ILE A 94 9.11 16.54 -28.89
N SER A 95 10.39 16.29 -29.23
CA SER A 95 10.80 16.02 -30.61
C SER A 95 10.22 14.70 -31.14
N PRO A 96 10.06 14.54 -32.47
CA PRO A 96 9.63 13.27 -33.07
C PRO A 96 10.52 12.07 -32.68
N GLU A 97 11.82 12.29 -32.51
CA GLU A 97 12.80 11.28 -32.09
C GLU A 97 12.55 10.81 -30.65
N ASP A 98 12.29 11.77 -29.74
CA ASP A 98 11.90 11.47 -28.35
C ASP A 98 10.56 10.72 -28.28
N ARG A 99 9.60 11.06 -29.15
CA ARG A 99 8.29 10.36 -29.21
C ARG A 99 8.43 8.89 -29.54
N VAL A 100 9.31 8.54 -30.47
CA VAL A 100 9.59 7.14 -30.84
C VAL A 100 10.30 6.41 -29.69
N THR A 101 11.15 7.11 -28.94
CA THR A 101 11.86 6.55 -27.79
C THR A 101 10.94 6.29 -26.59
N LEU A 102 9.90 7.12 -26.41
CA LEU A 102 8.97 7.11 -25.28
C LEU A 102 7.68 6.31 -25.51
N ILE A 103 7.74 5.20 -26.24
CA ILE A 103 6.56 4.34 -26.43
C ILE A 103 6.16 3.73 -25.07
N ASN A 104 4.93 4.01 -24.65
CA ASN A 104 4.47 3.74 -23.29
C ASN A 104 3.96 2.30 -23.12
N GLU A 105 4.44 1.60 -22.09
CA GLU A 105 3.82 0.35 -21.64
C GLU A 105 2.70 0.61 -20.60
N VAL A 106 2.82 1.68 -19.79
CA VAL A 106 1.93 2.02 -18.66
C VAL A 106 1.89 3.52 -18.44
N LEU A 107 0.73 4.08 -18.08
CA LEU A 107 0.59 5.45 -17.60
C LEU A 107 0.00 5.47 -16.18
N VAL A 108 0.75 5.99 -15.21
CA VAL A 108 0.23 6.26 -13.85
C VAL A 108 -0.10 7.74 -13.74
N HIS A 109 -1.37 8.04 -13.51
CA HIS A 109 -1.89 9.37 -13.30
C HIS A 109 -2.17 9.62 -11.81
N VAL A 110 -1.58 10.69 -11.27
CA VAL A 110 -1.85 11.13 -9.90
C VAL A 110 -2.93 12.20 -9.92
N SER A 111 -4.09 11.86 -9.37
CA SER A 111 -5.26 12.71 -9.18
C SER A 111 -5.35 13.19 -7.72
N THR A 112 -6.56 13.28 -7.14
CA THR A 112 -6.79 13.61 -5.74
C THR A 112 -8.07 12.96 -5.21
N ALA A 113 -8.07 12.58 -3.93
CA ALA A 113 -9.25 12.07 -3.23
C ALA A 113 -10.43 13.05 -3.25
N TYR A 114 -10.15 14.35 -3.41
CA TYR A 114 -11.15 15.42 -3.44
C TYR A 114 -11.71 15.71 -4.84
N SER A 115 -11.52 14.82 -5.82
CA SER A 115 -12.11 15.00 -7.17
C SER A 115 -13.63 14.78 -7.19
N ASN A 116 -14.20 14.28 -6.10
CA ASN A 116 -15.62 13.96 -5.99
C ASN A 116 -16.19 14.38 -4.62
N THR A 117 -15.88 15.59 -4.18
CA THR A 117 -16.21 16.11 -2.83
C THR A 117 -17.70 16.12 -2.46
N HIS A 118 -18.59 16.05 -3.45
CA HIS A 118 -20.05 15.95 -3.22
C HIS A 118 -20.50 14.58 -2.70
N LYS A 119 -19.63 13.57 -2.73
CA LYS A 119 -19.95 12.21 -2.30
C LYS A 119 -19.43 11.96 -0.90
N ILE A 120 -20.27 11.34 -0.08
CA ILE A 120 -19.94 10.93 1.30
C ILE A 120 -18.97 9.74 1.30
N SER A 121 -19.02 8.89 0.26
CA SER A 121 -18.16 7.73 0.07
C SER A 121 -17.65 7.71 -1.37
N ILE A 122 -16.33 7.55 -1.53
CA ILE A 122 -15.67 7.44 -2.83
C ILE A 122 -15.41 5.96 -3.10
N GLU A 123 -15.90 5.48 -4.25
CA GLU A 123 -15.65 4.14 -4.75
C GLU A 123 -14.44 4.15 -5.68
N GLU A 124 -13.73 3.02 -5.76
CA GLU A 124 -12.61 2.82 -6.68
C GLU A 124 -13.11 2.60 -8.12
N LYS A 125 -13.71 3.64 -8.72
CA LYS A 125 -14.13 3.67 -10.12
C LYS A 125 -13.84 5.04 -10.74
N VAL A 126 -13.87 5.13 -12.06
CA VAL A 126 -13.87 6.42 -12.76
C VAL A 126 -15.28 7.01 -12.71
N TYR A 127 -15.39 8.28 -12.31
CA TYR A 127 -16.66 8.99 -12.28
C TYR A 127 -16.92 9.73 -13.61
N PRO A 128 -18.19 9.94 -13.99
CA PRO A 128 -18.53 10.69 -15.19
C PRO A 128 -17.93 12.10 -15.19
N SER A 129 -17.61 12.60 -16.38
CA SER A 129 -17.10 13.95 -16.55
C SER A 129 -18.10 15.00 -16.04
N PRO A 130 -17.64 16.07 -15.36
CA PRO A 130 -18.51 17.17 -14.92
C PRO A 130 -19.07 18.02 -16.08
N MET A 131 -18.51 17.89 -17.29
CA MET A 131 -18.95 18.58 -18.50
C MET A 131 -18.57 17.80 -19.78
N PRO A 132 -19.12 18.14 -20.96
CA PRO A 132 -18.70 17.52 -22.21
C PRO A 132 -17.20 17.72 -22.48
N LEU A 133 -16.47 16.64 -22.76
CA LEU A 133 -15.01 16.70 -22.95
C LEU A 133 -14.61 17.50 -24.19
N SER A 134 -15.50 17.64 -25.18
CA SER A 134 -15.30 18.49 -26.36
C SER A 134 -15.16 19.99 -26.04
N MET A 135 -15.60 20.42 -24.86
CA MET A 135 -15.53 21.81 -24.43
C MET A 135 -14.20 22.17 -23.74
N VAL A 136 -13.35 21.19 -23.40
CA VAL A 136 -12.11 21.44 -22.66
C VAL A 136 -11.17 22.35 -23.46
N ASP A 137 -10.98 22.06 -24.75
CA ASP A 137 -10.11 22.88 -25.62
C ASP A 137 -10.66 24.30 -25.80
N HIS A 138 -11.99 24.47 -25.75
CA HIS A 138 -12.62 25.78 -25.78
C HIS A 138 -12.31 26.57 -24.51
N LEU A 139 -12.44 25.95 -23.33
CA LEU A 139 -12.13 26.60 -22.05
C LEU A 139 -10.65 27.03 -21.94
N ILE A 140 -9.73 26.20 -22.44
CA ILE A 140 -8.30 26.53 -22.46
C ILE A 140 -8.04 27.78 -23.31
N LYS A 141 -8.75 27.92 -24.44
CA LYS A 141 -8.64 29.07 -25.33
C LYS A 141 -9.37 30.31 -24.79
N GLU A 142 -10.51 30.13 -24.12
CA GLU A 142 -11.31 31.20 -23.52
C GLU A 142 -10.55 31.91 -22.40
N GLN A 143 -9.68 31.20 -21.66
CA GLN A 143 -8.97 31.72 -20.49
C GLN A 143 -9.91 32.46 -19.52
N PRO A 144 -10.91 31.75 -18.97
CA PRO A 144 -11.96 32.36 -18.17
C PRO A 144 -11.37 33.10 -16.97
N ASP A 145 -11.92 34.28 -16.70
CA ASP A 145 -11.62 35.04 -15.49
C ASP A 145 -12.18 34.34 -14.23
N GLU A 146 -11.98 34.95 -13.06
CA GLU A 146 -12.38 34.35 -11.79
C GLU A 146 -13.90 34.15 -11.67
N GLU A 147 -14.70 35.10 -12.16
CA GLU A 147 -16.17 35.01 -12.11
C GLU A 147 -16.66 33.89 -13.03
N ARG A 148 -16.14 33.84 -14.25
CA ARG A 148 -16.44 32.80 -15.22
C ARG A 148 -16.01 31.42 -14.72
N THR A 149 -14.85 31.35 -14.06
CA THR A 149 -14.33 30.11 -13.46
C THR A 149 -15.28 29.58 -12.39
N LYS A 150 -15.82 30.44 -11.51
CA LYS A 150 -16.81 30.04 -10.48
C LYS A 150 -18.07 29.42 -11.09
N ILE A 151 -18.53 29.96 -12.22
CA ILE A 151 -19.69 29.42 -12.96
C ILE A 151 -19.38 28.04 -13.56
N ILE A 152 -18.17 27.86 -14.10
CA ILE A 152 -17.75 26.60 -14.75
C ILE A 152 -17.58 25.47 -13.75
N ILE A 153 -16.87 25.72 -12.64
CA ILE A 153 -16.59 24.69 -11.63
C ILE A 153 -17.81 24.33 -10.80
N LYS A 154 -18.84 25.20 -10.79
CA LYS A 154 -20.11 25.03 -10.07
C LYS A 154 -19.87 24.74 -8.58
N ASP A 155 -20.24 23.54 -8.15
CA ASP A 155 -20.17 23.12 -6.75
C ASP A 155 -18.76 22.62 -6.38
N GLU A 156 -17.87 22.38 -7.34
CA GLU A 156 -16.52 21.90 -7.03
C GLU A 156 -15.74 22.92 -6.17
N PRO A 157 -14.99 22.47 -5.14
CA PRO A 157 -14.35 23.37 -4.19
C PRO A 157 -13.39 24.39 -4.80
N ASN A 158 -12.73 24.03 -5.89
CA ASN A 158 -11.78 24.89 -6.60
C ASN A 158 -11.47 24.34 -8.00
N ALA A 159 -10.78 25.15 -8.80
CA ALA A 159 -10.35 24.77 -10.14
C ALA A 159 -9.39 23.56 -10.16
N TYR A 160 -8.64 23.33 -9.08
CA TYR A 160 -7.72 22.18 -8.99
C TYR A 160 -8.50 20.86 -8.93
N THR A 161 -9.48 20.70 -8.03
CA THR A 161 -10.30 19.48 -7.93
C THR A 161 -11.09 19.23 -9.20
N PHE A 162 -11.67 20.29 -9.78
CA PHE A 162 -12.37 20.23 -11.07
C PHE A 162 -11.44 19.76 -12.20
N SER A 163 -10.21 20.30 -12.29
CA SER A 163 -9.24 19.89 -13.32
C SER A 163 -8.80 18.42 -13.18
N LYS A 164 -8.66 17.93 -11.93
CA LYS A 164 -8.32 16.53 -11.66
C LYS A 164 -9.44 15.59 -12.08
N LYS A 165 -10.69 15.93 -11.73
CA LYS A 165 -11.88 15.19 -12.17
C LYS A 165 -12.00 15.11 -13.68
N LEU A 166 -11.78 16.23 -14.39
CA LEU A 166 -11.74 16.25 -15.86
C LEU A 166 -10.59 15.41 -16.43
N GLY A 167 -9.42 15.47 -15.81
CA GLY A 167 -8.26 14.66 -16.20
C GLY A 167 -8.55 13.16 -16.11
N GLU A 168 -9.20 12.71 -15.04
CA GLU A 168 -9.63 11.32 -14.90
C GLU A 168 -10.60 10.88 -16.01
N ALA A 169 -11.61 11.71 -16.32
CA ALA A 169 -12.58 11.41 -17.37
C ALA A 169 -11.93 11.40 -18.77
N LEU A 170 -11.04 12.35 -19.06
CA LEU A 170 -10.27 12.38 -20.31
C LEU A 170 -9.40 11.14 -20.49
N LEU A 171 -8.74 10.70 -19.43
CA LEU A 171 -7.95 9.47 -19.48
C LEU A 171 -8.84 8.26 -19.73
N ALA A 172 -9.95 8.13 -19.02
CA ALA A 172 -10.86 7.01 -19.20
C ALA A 172 -11.48 6.95 -20.61
N GLU A 173 -11.72 8.09 -21.26
CA GLU A 173 -12.26 8.12 -22.63
C GLU A 173 -11.17 7.95 -23.70
N LYS A 174 -9.98 8.52 -23.49
CA LYS A 174 -8.94 8.64 -24.53
C LYS A 174 -7.70 7.75 -24.35
N HIS A 175 -7.63 6.92 -23.30
CA HIS A 175 -6.43 6.10 -23.07
C HIS A 175 -6.14 5.08 -24.19
N GLY A 176 -7.15 4.67 -24.95
CA GLY A 176 -7.01 3.74 -26.06
C GLY A 176 -6.38 2.41 -25.59
N HIS A 177 -5.22 2.07 -26.15
CA HIS A 177 -4.49 0.84 -25.82
C HIS A 177 -3.50 1.01 -24.65
N VAL A 178 -3.29 2.23 -24.15
CA VAL A 178 -2.36 2.48 -23.05
C VAL A 178 -3.05 2.10 -21.74
N PRO A 179 -2.50 1.17 -20.94
CA PRO A 179 -3.02 0.88 -19.61
C PRO A 179 -2.84 2.09 -18.68
N VAL A 180 -3.91 2.50 -18.00
CA VAL A 180 -3.93 3.67 -17.11
C VAL A 180 -4.24 3.26 -15.68
N ILE A 181 -3.50 3.81 -14.73
CA ILE A 181 -3.80 3.71 -13.30
C ILE A 181 -4.02 5.13 -12.75
N ILE A 182 -5.11 5.34 -12.03
CA ILE A 182 -5.43 6.61 -11.37
C ILE A 182 -5.21 6.43 -9.86
N ILE A 183 -4.34 7.24 -9.27
CA ILE A 183 -4.08 7.26 -7.83
C ILE A 183 -4.64 8.56 -7.26
N ARG A 184 -5.46 8.46 -6.20
CA ARG A 184 -6.15 9.59 -5.58
C ARG A 184 -5.66 9.83 -4.14
N PRO A 185 -4.46 10.41 -3.93
CA PRO A 185 -4.02 10.74 -2.59
C PRO A 185 -4.88 11.86 -1.96
N SER A 186 -4.91 11.91 -0.63
CA SER A 186 -5.39 13.07 0.12
C SER A 186 -4.38 14.23 0.03
N ILE A 187 -4.46 15.23 0.92
CA ILE A 187 -3.58 16.40 0.84
C ILE A 187 -2.14 15.97 1.13
N VAL A 188 -1.30 15.98 0.10
CA VAL A 188 0.09 15.51 0.22
C VAL A 188 0.91 16.51 1.04
N THR A 189 1.58 16.02 2.07
CA THR A 189 2.43 16.80 2.99
C THR A 189 3.89 16.33 2.95
N ALA A 190 4.71 16.91 3.83
CA ALA A 190 6.12 16.58 4.00
C ALA A 190 6.37 15.06 4.06
N SER A 191 7.55 14.63 3.63
CA SER A 191 7.99 13.24 3.76
C SER A 191 8.03 12.84 5.23
N LEU A 192 7.49 11.66 5.53
CA LEU A 192 7.54 11.13 6.88
C LEU A 192 8.95 10.60 7.19
N SER A 193 9.55 9.86 6.26
CA SER A 193 10.83 9.20 6.46
C SER A 193 11.77 9.40 5.28
N GLU A 194 11.34 9.04 4.07
CA GLU A 194 12.23 9.00 2.92
C GLU A 194 11.93 10.13 1.92
N PRO A 195 12.93 10.62 1.19
CA PRO A 195 14.37 10.38 1.39
C PRO A 195 15.00 11.23 2.49
N LEU A 196 14.29 12.26 2.94
CA LEU A 196 14.70 13.14 4.03
C LEU A 196 13.46 13.43 4.88
N PRO A 197 13.42 13.10 6.19
CA PRO A 197 12.25 13.39 7.02
C PRO A 197 11.92 14.89 7.07
N GLY A 198 10.64 15.23 6.98
CA GLY A 198 10.16 16.61 7.03
C GLY A 198 10.44 17.44 5.77
N TRP A 199 10.89 16.81 4.68
CA TRP A 199 11.22 17.52 3.46
C TRP A 199 9.98 18.03 2.73
N ILE A 200 10.04 19.29 2.34
CA ILE A 200 9.05 20.03 1.54
C ILE A 200 9.79 20.83 0.48
N ASP A 201 9.16 21.09 -0.67
CA ASP A 201 9.75 21.93 -1.72
C ASP A 201 9.00 23.24 -1.99
N ASN A 202 7.83 23.42 -1.35
CA ASN A 202 7.00 24.60 -1.48
C ASN A 202 6.14 24.81 -0.23
N TRP A 203 5.58 26.01 -0.11
CA TRP A 203 4.71 26.42 1.01
C TRP A 203 3.23 26.47 0.61
N ASN A 204 2.81 25.75 -0.43
CA ASN A 204 1.43 25.80 -0.90
C ASN A 204 0.53 24.93 -0.01
N GLY A 205 -0.76 25.27 0.04
CA GLY A 205 -1.79 24.46 0.71
C GLY A 205 -1.51 24.24 2.20
N ALA A 206 -1.62 22.97 2.63
CA ALA A 206 -1.48 22.60 4.04
C ALA A 206 -0.08 22.90 4.60
N THR A 207 0.99 22.83 3.81
CA THR A 207 2.35 23.11 4.28
C THR A 207 2.51 24.58 4.70
N GLY A 208 1.97 25.52 3.91
CA GLY A 208 1.96 26.95 4.25
C GLY A 208 1.13 27.26 5.48
N LEU A 209 -0.02 26.58 5.61
CA LEU A 209 -0.88 26.69 6.78
C LEU A 209 -0.14 26.23 8.04
N ILE A 210 0.40 25.00 8.03
CA ILE A 210 1.15 24.42 9.15
C ILE A 210 2.33 25.32 9.51
N GLY A 211 3.11 25.75 8.52
CA GLY A 211 4.26 26.63 8.75
C GLY A 211 3.88 27.98 9.38
N SER A 212 2.76 28.58 8.97
CA SER A 212 2.27 29.84 9.53
C SER A 212 1.80 29.70 10.98
N ILE A 213 1.17 28.57 11.31
CA ILE A 213 0.82 28.22 12.69
C ILE A 213 2.07 28.00 13.53
N SER A 214 3.02 27.20 13.04
CA SER A 214 4.27 26.89 13.75
C SER A 214 5.12 28.13 14.06
N LYS A 215 5.04 29.17 13.21
CA LYS A 215 5.72 30.46 13.43
C LYS A 215 4.91 31.44 14.29
N GLY A 216 3.69 31.08 14.71
CA GLY A 216 2.80 31.95 15.49
C GLY A 216 2.26 33.16 14.71
N ILE A 217 2.41 33.17 13.38
CA ILE A 217 1.85 34.19 12.48
C ILE A 217 0.33 33.99 12.41
N LEU A 218 -0.09 32.75 12.22
CA LEU A 218 -1.49 32.38 12.13
C LEU A 218 -1.90 31.65 13.41
N ARG A 219 -2.54 32.37 14.33
CA ARG A 219 -2.87 31.87 15.68
C ARG A 219 -4.25 31.24 15.80
N VAL A 220 -5.14 31.57 14.87
CA VAL A 220 -6.54 31.13 14.89
C VAL A 220 -6.95 30.76 13.46
N ILE A 221 -7.54 29.58 13.30
CA ILE A 221 -8.18 29.14 12.07
C ILE A 221 -9.65 28.88 12.40
N PRO A 222 -10.59 29.66 11.85
CA PRO A 222 -12.00 29.31 11.96
C PRO A 222 -12.25 28.02 11.17
N GLY A 223 -12.87 27.04 11.81
CA GLY A 223 -13.16 25.73 11.21
C GLY A 223 -14.36 25.08 11.89
N ASN A 224 -14.98 24.14 11.19
CA ASN A 224 -16.03 23.30 11.75
C ASN A 224 -15.37 22.10 12.45
N GLU A 225 -15.81 21.78 13.67
CA GLU A 225 -15.31 20.64 14.46
C GLU A 225 -15.48 19.27 13.76
N GLY A 226 -16.46 19.17 12.85
CA GLY A 226 -16.68 17.96 12.05
C GLY A 226 -15.76 17.82 10.83
N ASN A 227 -14.96 18.83 10.49
CA ASN A 227 -14.07 18.76 9.33
C ASN A 227 -12.79 17.99 9.67
N VAL A 228 -12.46 17.01 8.83
CA VAL A 228 -11.21 16.25 8.94
C VAL A 228 -10.16 16.84 8.01
N LEU A 229 -9.02 17.27 8.58
CA LEU A 229 -7.84 17.64 7.81
C LEU A 229 -7.05 16.37 7.46
N ASP A 230 -7.36 15.77 6.31
CA ASP A 230 -6.74 14.53 5.84
C ASP A 230 -5.45 14.83 5.06
N LEU A 231 -4.32 14.44 5.67
CA LEU A 231 -2.96 14.67 5.18
C LEU A 231 -2.26 13.33 4.97
N ILE A 232 -1.54 13.18 3.86
CA ILE A 232 -0.74 11.99 3.56
C ILE A 232 0.72 12.36 3.27
N PRO A 233 1.72 11.72 3.90
CA PRO A 233 3.12 11.96 3.58
C PRO A 233 3.47 11.64 2.13
N VAL A 234 4.28 12.50 1.49
CA VAL A 234 4.66 12.35 0.07
C VAL A 234 5.34 11.02 -0.24
N ASP A 235 6.12 10.46 0.67
CA ASP A 235 6.83 9.20 0.51
C ASP A 235 5.92 7.97 0.51
N TYR A 236 4.76 8.04 1.18
CA TYR A 236 3.73 7.01 1.13
C TYR A 236 3.01 7.03 -0.22
N VAL A 237 2.72 8.23 -0.74
CA VAL A 237 2.13 8.39 -2.08
C VAL A 237 3.11 7.88 -3.15
N VAL A 238 4.41 8.19 -3.03
CA VAL A 238 5.44 7.68 -3.93
C VAL A 238 5.55 6.16 -3.88
N ASN A 239 5.52 5.55 -2.69
CA ASN A 239 5.48 4.09 -2.55
C ASN A 239 4.31 3.49 -3.33
N LEU A 240 3.12 4.07 -3.18
CA LEU A 240 1.93 3.61 -3.89
C LEU A 240 2.08 3.75 -5.41
N ILE A 241 2.66 4.86 -5.91
CA ILE A 241 2.95 5.06 -7.33
C ILE A 241 3.90 3.98 -7.86
N ILE A 242 4.99 3.70 -7.14
CA ILE A 242 5.98 2.70 -7.55
C ILE A 242 5.36 1.30 -7.56
N VAL A 243 4.54 0.95 -6.57
CA VAL A 243 3.82 -0.33 -6.54
C VAL A 243 2.85 -0.43 -7.71
N ALA A 244 2.04 0.60 -7.92
CA ALA A 244 1.03 0.67 -8.97
C ALA A 244 1.63 0.55 -10.38
N ALA A 245 2.75 1.21 -10.66
CA ALA A 245 3.40 1.19 -11.98
C ALA A 245 4.02 -0.17 -12.36
N THR A 246 4.05 -1.17 -11.46
CA THR A 246 4.65 -2.47 -11.81
C THR A 246 3.80 -3.23 -12.83
N LYS A 247 4.41 -3.58 -13.99
CA LYS A 247 3.81 -4.19 -15.21
C LYS A 247 2.85 -5.38 -14.97
N LYS A 248 2.93 -6.02 -13.81
CA LYS A 248 2.15 -7.20 -13.42
C LYS A 248 0.73 -6.92 -12.91
N ILE A 249 0.38 -5.67 -12.59
CA ILE A 249 -1.01 -5.28 -12.30
C ILE A 249 -1.86 -5.25 -13.60
N LEU A 250 -1.21 -5.30 -14.78
CA LEU A 250 -1.81 -4.86 -16.05
C LEU A 250 -2.10 -6.00 -17.04
N VAL A 251 -2.03 -7.27 -16.63
CA VAL A 251 -2.35 -8.41 -17.51
C VAL A 251 -3.72 -9.00 -17.18
N GLU A 252 -4.74 -8.16 -17.35
CA GLU A 252 -6.13 -8.40 -17.78
C GLU A 252 -6.87 -7.09 -17.50
N MET A 253 -7.49 -6.50 -18.52
CA MET A 253 -8.09 -5.16 -18.47
C MET A 253 -9.18 -5.06 -17.39
N CYS A 254 -8.79 -4.69 -16.17
CA CYS A 254 -9.69 -4.26 -15.11
C CYS A 254 -9.60 -2.73 -15.06
N GLN A 255 -10.73 -2.03 -15.23
CA GLN A 255 -10.82 -0.57 -15.15
C GLN A 255 -10.67 -0.08 -13.70
N SER A 256 -10.70 -0.98 -12.71
CA SER A 256 -10.55 -0.68 -11.28
C SER A 256 -9.96 -1.85 -10.47
N VAL A 257 -9.47 -1.55 -9.26
CA VAL A 257 -9.06 -2.59 -8.27
C VAL A 257 -10.21 -3.54 -7.97
N ALA A 258 -11.44 -3.03 -7.85
CA ALA A 258 -12.62 -3.83 -7.54
C ALA A 258 -12.92 -4.87 -8.63
N GLU A 259 -12.73 -4.52 -9.91
CA GLU A 259 -12.93 -5.43 -11.04
C GLU A 259 -11.94 -6.59 -11.06
N CYS A 260 -10.70 -6.41 -10.57
CA CYS A 260 -9.74 -7.52 -10.45
C CYS A 260 -10.28 -8.65 -9.56
N TYR A 261 -11.12 -8.33 -8.59
CA TYR A 261 -11.74 -9.28 -7.68
C TYR A 261 -13.13 -9.75 -8.14
N ALA A 262 -13.72 -9.13 -9.17
CA ALA A 262 -15.06 -9.44 -9.63
C ALA A 262 -15.17 -10.89 -10.13
N GLY A 263 -16.15 -11.64 -9.61
CA GLY A 263 -16.35 -13.05 -9.93
C GLY A 263 -15.28 -14.00 -9.39
N LYS A 264 -14.28 -13.50 -8.66
CA LYS A 264 -13.19 -14.30 -8.09
C LYS A 264 -13.52 -14.73 -6.66
N SER A 265 -12.90 -15.81 -6.21
CA SER A 265 -13.02 -16.28 -4.83
C SER A 265 -11.74 -16.05 -4.04
N ILE A 266 -11.90 -15.70 -2.77
CA ILE A 266 -10.82 -15.28 -1.88
C ILE A 266 -10.75 -16.22 -0.68
N PHE A 267 -9.55 -16.57 -0.23
CA PHE A 267 -9.33 -17.28 1.03
C PHE A 267 -8.53 -16.40 2.01
N ILE A 268 -9.10 -16.15 3.20
CA ILE A 268 -8.46 -15.32 4.23
C ILE A 268 -8.17 -16.17 5.46
N THR A 269 -6.91 -16.19 5.88
CA THR A 269 -6.52 -16.71 7.20
C THR A 269 -6.28 -15.55 8.16
N GLY A 270 -6.56 -15.77 9.45
CA GLY A 270 -6.41 -14.71 10.46
C GLY A 270 -7.54 -13.69 10.42
N CYS A 271 -8.68 -14.02 9.79
CA CYS A 271 -9.83 -13.14 9.65
C CYS A 271 -10.45 -12.69 11.00
N THR A 272 -10.22 -13.45 12.08
CA THR A 272 -10.64 -13.05 13.43
C THR A 272 -9.65 -12.09 14.12
N GLY A 273 -8.48 -11.84 13.53
CA GLY A 273 -7.52 -10.86 14.03
C GLY A 273 -7.90 -9.43 13.61
N PHE A 274 -7.24 -8.44 14.21
CA PHE A 274 -7.50 -7.02 13.96
C PHE A 274 -7.43 -6.66 12.47
N LEU A 275 -6.28 -6.89 11.83
CA LEU A 275 -6.06 -6.62 10.41
C LEU A 275 -7.01 -7.43 9.51
N GLY A 276 -7.26 -8.70 9.85
CA GLY A 276 -8.11 -9.60 9.07
C GLY A 276 -9.59 -9.19 9.03
N LYS A 277 -10.11 -8.59 10.11
CA LYS A 277 -11.48 -8.06 10.17
C LYS A 277 -11.65 -6.87 9.23
N VAL A 278 -10.71 -5.92 9.28
CA VAL A 278 -10.70 -4.74 8.40
C VAL A 278 -10.52 -5.15 6.94
N LEU A 279 -9.66 -6.13 6.66
CA LEU A 279 -9.48 -6.69 5.32
C LEU A 279 -10.78 -7.32 4.77
N LEU A 280 -11.45 -8.16 5.57
CA LEU A 280 -12.73 -8.76 5.18
C LEU A 280 -13.78 -7.68 4.90
N GLU A 281 -13.92 -6.71 5.81
CA GLU A 281 -14.86 -5.60 5.64
C GLU A 281 -14.58 -4.84 4.34
N LYS A 282 -13.32 -4.45 4.11
CA LYS A 282 -12.94 -3.61 2.98
C LYS A 282 -13.16 -4.32 1.65
N ILE A 283 -12.90 -5.63 1.59
CA ILE A 283 -13.22 -6.48 0.43
C ILE A 283 -14.72 -6.49 0.18
N LEU A 284 -15.54 -6.78 1.20
CA LEU A 284 -17.00 -6.84 1.06
C LEU A 284 -17.61 -5.49 0.66
N TYR A 285 -17.03 -4.39 1.13
CA TYR A 285 -17.50 -3.05 0.80
C TYR A 285 -17.03 -2.57 -0.58
N SER A 286 -15.72 -2.63 -0.83
CA SER A 286 -15.10 -1.95 -1.98
C SER A 286 -14.94 -2.86 -3.18
N CYS A 287 -14.85 -4.18 -2.97
CA CYS A 287 -14.76 -5.20 -4.02
C CYS A 287 -16.03 -6.05 -4.03
N SER A 288 -17.20 -5.40 -4.03
CA SER A 288 -18.46 -6.09 -3.72
C SER A 288 -18.80 -7.20 -4.71
N ASP A 289 -18.27 -7.21 -5.93
CA ASP A 289 -18.59 -8.21 -6.95
C ASP A 289 -17.79 -9.51 -6.84
N VAL A 290 -17.05 -9.72 -5.74
CA VAL A 290 -16.45 -11.03 -5.40
C VAL A 290 -17.49 -12.14 -5.40
N LYS A 291 -17.11 -13.30 -5.91
CA LYS A 291 -17.97 -14.50 -5.94
C LYS A 291 -18.19 -15.06 -4.55
N LYS A 292 -17.09 -15.32 -3.82
CA LYS A 292 -17.12 -15.92 -2.48
C LYS A 292 -15.85 -15.57 -1.70
N VAL A 293 -15.98 -15.32 -0.39
CA VAL A 293 -14.87 -15.10 0.54
C VAL A 293 -14.89 -16.23 1.58
N TYR A 294 -13.94 -17.14 1.47
CA TYR A 294 -13.70 -18.22 2.41
C TYR A 294 -12.84 -17.70 3.55
N ILE A 295 -13.28 -17.89 4.79
CA ILE A 295 -12.52 -17.46 5.97
C ILE A 295 -12.15 -18.66 6.85
N LEU A 296 -10.86 -18.81 7.16
CA LEU A 296 -10.40 -19.86 8.06
C LEU A 296 -10.76 -19.49 9.50
N LEU A 297 -11.64 -20.28 10.11
CA LEU A 297 -12.08 -20.12 11.50
C LEU A 297 -11.74 -21.37 12.30
N ARG A 298 -11.09 -21.16 13.45
CA ARG A 298 -10.85 -22.25 14.40
C ARG A 298 -12.18 -22.75 14.96
N GLY A 299 -12.25 -24.01 15.37
CA GLY A 299 -13.33 -24.49 16.22
C GLY A 299 -13.34 -23.76 17.56
N LYS A 300 -14.51 -23.60 18.19
CA LYS A 300 -14.62 -23.14 19.58
C LYS A 300 -15.64 -24.02 20.30
N ARG A 301 -15.27 -24.54 21.47
CA ARG A 301 -16.14 -25.42 22.26
C ARG A 301 -17.46 -24.72 22.57
N GLY A 302 -18.58 -25.38 22.28
CA GLY A 302 -19.93 -24.88 22.55
C GLY A 302 -20.48 -23.88 21.54
N LEU A 303 -19.80 -23.63 20.42
CA LEU A 303 -20.30 -22.79 19.32
C LEU A 303 -20.11 -23.51 17.99
N THR A 304 -21.15 -23.51 17.17
CA THR A 304 -21.07 -23.89 15.75
C THR A 304 -20.23 -22.87 14.98
N ILE A 305 -19.72 -23.25 13.81
CA ILE A 305 -18.92 -22.34 13.00
C ILE A 305 -19.76 -21.18 12.45
N GLN A 306 -21.05 -21.41 12.20
CA GLN A 306 -22.02 -20.43 11.75
C GLN A 306 -22.34 -19.42 12.86
N GLU A 307 -22.50 -19.85 14.11
CA GLU A 307 -22.64 -18.93 15.25
C GLU A 307 -21.38 -18.09 15.43
N ARG A 308 -20.20 -18.70 15.29
CA ARG A 308 -18.93 -17.97 15.38
C ARG A 308 -18.78 -16.92 14.27
N LEU A 309 -19.20 -17.25 13.04
CA LEU A 309 -19.27 -16.30 11.94
C LEU A 309 -20.26 -15.18 12.24
N LYS A 310 -21.47 -15.51 12.73
CA LYS A 310 -22.47 -14.51 13.08
C LYS A 310 -21.94 -13.51 14.11
N THR A 311 -21.34 -13.98 15.20
CA THR A 311 -20.74 -13.11 16.23
C THR A 311 -19.61 -12.24 15.67
N LEU A 312 -18.82 -12.75 14.71
CA LEU A 312 -17.79 -11.96 14.04
C LEU A 312 -18.41 -10.80 13.25
N LEU A 313 -19.47 -11.08 12.47
CA LEU A 313 -20.12 -10.08 11.64
C LEU A 313 -20.91 -9.06 12.46
N GLU A 314 -21.42 -9.41 13.64
CA GLU A 314 -22.09 -8.46 14.56
C GLU A 314 -21.16 -7.36 15.12
N LEU A 315 -19.85 -7.43 14.88
CA LEU A 315 -18.91 -6.40 15.34
C LEU A 315 -19.14 -5.06 14.63
N PRO A 316 -18.95 -3.91 15.34
CA PRO A 316 -19.18 -2.57 14.78
C PRO A 316 -18.41 -2.26 13.50
N VAL A 317 -17.25 -2.91 13.30
CA VAL A 317 -16.43 -2.78 12.09
C VAL A 317 -17.21 -3.08 10.82
N PHE A 318 -18.16 -4.03 10.85
CA PHE A 318 -18.97 -4.43 9.69
C PHE A 318 -20.25 -3.58 9.52
N SER A 319 -20.51 -2.61 10.41
CA SER A 319 -21.77 -1.84 10.41
C SER A 319 -22.04 -1.12 9.08
N ARG A 320 -20.99 -0.60 8.42
CA ARG A 320 -21.11 0.06 7.11
C ARG A 320 -21.57 -0.92 6.03
N VAL A 321 -20.97 -2.12 5.97
CA VAL A 321 -21.35 -3.18 5.03
C VAL A 321 -22.80 -3.61 5.24
N TYR A 322 -23.23 -3.78 6.50
CA TYR A 322 -24.62 -4.11 6.82
C TYR A 322 -25.63 -3.08 6.30
N ARG A 323 -25.29 -1.79 6.39
CA ARG A 323 -26.19 -0.71 5.94
C ARG A 323 -26.24 -0.56 4.42
N GLU A 324 -25.11 -0.75 3.76
CA GLU A 324 -24.94 -0.28 2.37
C GLU A 324 -24.79 -1.42 1.34
N LYS A 325 -24.50 -2.65 1.77
CA LYS A 325 -24.24 -3.78 0.87
C LYS A 325 -25.26 -4.90 1.10
N ALA A 326 -26.27 -4.96 0.23
CA ALA A 326 -27.28 -6.00 0.27
C ALA A 326 -26.66 -7.40 0.08
N LYS A 327 -27.16 -8.37 0.85
CA LYS A 327 -26.81 -9.81 0.74
C LYS A 327 -25.30 -10.12 0.82
N PHE A 328 -24.52 -9.26 1.48
CA PHE A 328 -23.07 -9.50 1.60
C PHE A 328 -22.76 -10.80 2.38
N CYS A 329 -23.60 -11.17 3.35
CA CYS A 329 -23.44 -12.40 4.14
C CYS A 329 -23.40 -13.66 3.26
N ASP A 330 -24.16 -13.69 2.16
CA ASP A 330 -24.23 -14.83 1.24
C ASP A 330 -22.88 -15.10 0.55
N LYS A 331 -22.00 -14.09 0.51
CA LYS A 331 -20.66 -14.19 -0.07
C LYS A 331 -19.65 -14.81 0.88
N ILE A 332 -19.95 -14.96 2.17
CA ILE A 332 -18.98 -15.42 3.17
C ILE A 332 -19.19 -16.90 3.45
N GLU A 333 -18.12 -17.69 3.37
CA GLU A 333 -18.14 -19.10 3.75
C GLU A 333 -17.11 -19.37 4.86
N PRO A 334 -17.51 -19.85 6.04
CA PRO A 334 -16.56 -20.20 7.08
C PRO A 334 -15.97 -21.59 6.81
N VAL A 335 -14.64 -21.71 6.80
CA VAL A 335 -13.92 -22.99 6.70
C VAL A 335 -13.34 -23.32 8.08
N VAL A 336 -13.69 -24.49 8.61
CA VAL A 336 -13.16 -24.95 9.90
C VAL A 336 -11.71 -25.37 9.72
N GLY A 337 -10.79 -24.77 10.48
CA GLY A 337 -9.39 -25.18 10.49
C GLY A 337 -8.49 -24.29 11.34
N ASP A 338 -7.21 -24.68 11.42
CA ASP A 338 -6.17 -24.03 12.21
C ASP A 338 -4.82 -24.13 11.49
N VAL A 339 -4.13 -23.00 11.33
CA VAL A 339 -2.81 -22.93 10.68
C VAL A 339 -1.72 -23.72 11.41
N SER A 340 -1.91 -24.00 12.71
CA SER A 340 -1.01 -24.82 13.51
C SER A 340 -1.14 -26.32 13.27
N GLN A 341 -2.23 -26.76 12.61
CA GLN A 341 -2.51 -28.17 12.34
C GLN A 341 -2.08 -28.57 10.93
N ASP A 342 -1.65 -29.81 10.77
CA ASP A 342 -1.26 -30.34 9.47
C ASP A 342 -2.40 -30.29 8.47
N GLY A 343 -2.06 -29.91 7.22
CA GLY A 343 -3.06 -29.64 6.21
C GLY A 343 -4.05 -28.52 6.56
N LEU A 344 -3.75 -27.65 7.53
CA LEU A 344 -4.61 -26.62 8.10
C LEU A 344 -5.82 -27.15 8.91
N GLY A 345 -5.90 -28.46 9.16
CA GLY A 345 -7.04 -29.07 9.85
C GLY A 345 -8.39 -28.90 9.12
N ILE A 346 -8.37 -28.61 7.82
CA ILE A 346 -9.58 -28.45 6.99
C ILE A 346 -10.10 -29.80 6.52
N SER A 347 -11.42 -29.89 6.29
CA SER A 347 -12.05 -31.09 5.75
C SER A 347 -11.56 -31.40 4.32
N PRO A 348 -11.59 -32.68 3.88
CA PRO A 348 -11.30 -33.02 2.49
C PRO A 348 -12.20 -32.27 1.49
N GLU A 349 -13.47 -32.08 1.82
CA GLU A 349 -14.47 -31.39 0.99
C GLU A 349 -14.14 -29.90 0.83
N ASP A 350 -13.83 -29.22 1.93
CA ASP A 350 -13.40 -27.81 1.92
C ASP A 350 -12.09 -27.67 1.16
N ARG A 351 -11.15 -28.60 1.36
CA ARG A 351 -9.86 -28.59 0.65
C ARG A 351 -10.05 -28.66 -0.86
N VAL A 352 -10.91 -29.55 -1.35
CA VAL A 352 -11.24 -29.67 -2.78
C VAL A 352 -11.91 -28.38 -3.28
N THR A 353 -12.82 -27.81 -2.49
CA THR A 353 -13.49 -26.54 -2.83
C THR A 353 -12.48 -25.41 -2.97
N LEU A 354 -11.60 -25.21 -1.99
CA LEU A 354 -10.57 -24.17 -2.00
C LEU A 354 -9.61 -24.34 -3.19
N ILE A 355 -9.18 -25.58 -3.48
CA ILE A 355 -8.31 -25.90 -4.62
C ILE A 355 -8.92 -25.50 -5.96
N ASN A 356 -10.23 -25.71 -6.14
CA ASN A 356 -10.90 -25.49 -7.42
C ASN A 356 -11.42 -24.06 -7.62
N GLU A 357 -11.73 -23.35 -6.54
CA GLU A 357 -12.45 -22.07 -6.62
C GLU A 357 -11.60 -20.84 -6.31
N VAL A 358 -10.62 -20.92 -5.39
CA VAL A 358 -9.92 -19.75 -4.87
C VAL A 358 -8.88 -19.20 -5.85
N SER A 359 -8.90 -17.87 -6.01
CA SER A 359 -7.95 -17.10 -6.83
C SER A 359 -7.01 -16.24 -6.00
N TYR A 360 -7.44 -15.72 -4.85
CA TYR A 360 -6.60 -14.89 -3.99
C TYR A 360 -6.50 -15.47 -2.59
N VAL A 361 -5.28 -15.59 -2.06
CA VAL A 361 -5.06 -15.98 -0.66
C VAL A 361 -4.42 -14.83 0.12
N PHE A 362 -5.07 -14.42 1.21
CA PHE A 362 -4.52 -13.47 2.17
C PHE A 362 -4.14 -14.19 3.46
N HIS A 363 -2.83 -14.31 3.68
CA HIS A 363 -2.26 -14.93 4.86
C HIS A 363 -1.85 -13.89 5.91
N SER A 364 -2.79 -13.58 6.81
CA SER A 364 -2.58 -12.69 7.96
C SER A 364 -2.64 -13.41 9.31
N ALA A 365 -2.85 -14.73 9.34
CA ALA A 365 -2.81 -15.50 10.57
C ALA A 365 -1.39 -15.53 11.15
N ALA A 366 -1.22 -14.94 12.32
CA ALA A 366 0.00 -15.02 13.09
C ALA A 366 -0.34 -14.92 14.57
N SER A 367 0.48 -15.52 15.41
CA SER A 367 0.53 -15.11 16.80
C SER A 367 1.40 -13.87 16.95
N ILE A 368 0.85 -12.88 17.65
CA ILE A 368 1.46 -11.56 17.89
C ILE A 368 1.78 -11.35 19.38
N LYS A 369 1.64 -12.39 20.21
CA LYS A 369 1.95 -12.29 21.63
C LYS A 369 3.45 -12.46 21.83
N PHE A 370 4.12 -11.39 22.26
CA PHE A 370 5.57 -11.41 22.54
C PHE A 370 5.97 -12.33 23.69
N THR A 371 5.00 -12.81 24.47
CA THR A 371 5.20 -13.74 25.59
C THR A 371 5.02 -15.21 25.22
N GLU A 372 4.68 -15.53 23.97
CA GLU A 372 4.50 -16.92 23.56
C GLU A 372 5.86 -17.63 23.41
N PRO A 373 5.94 -18.92 23.81
CA PRO A 373 7.14 -19.72 23.61
C PRO A 373 7.57 -19.79 22.14
N LEU A 374 8.88 -19.90 21.92
CA LEU A 374 9.44 -19.93 20.56
C LEU A 374 8.84 -21.05 19.71
N HIS A 375 8.64 -22.25 20.26
CA HIS A 375 8.10 -23.39 19.51
C HIS A 375 6.67 -23.15 18.99
N ASP A 376 5.81 -22.49 19.77
CA ASP A 376 4.47 -22.12 19.35
C ASP A 376 4.50 -21.09 18.23
N LEU A 377 5.35 -20.06 18.36
CA LEU A 377 5.55 -19.05 17.32
C LEU A 377 6.09 -19.67 16.03
N LEU A 378 7.04 -20.61 16.11
CA LEU A 378 7.55 -21.33 14.94
C LEU A 378 6.45 -22.21 14.29
N ASN A 379 5.64 -22.90 15.08
CA ASN A 379 4.56 -23.73 14.53
C ASN A 379 3.48 -22.89 13.85
N VAL A 380 3.09 -21.75 14.42
CA VAL A 380 2.04 -20.89 13.87
C VAL A 380 2.58 -20.01 12.73
N ASN A 381 3.64 -19.25 12.96
CA ASN A 381 4.09 -18.21 12.03
C ASN A 381 4.97 -18.76 10.89
N VAL A 382 5.70 -19.86 11.13
CA VAL A 382 6.61 -20.42 10.11
C VAL A 382 5.99 -21.66 9.47
N LYS A 383 5.64 -22.68 10.27
CA LYS A 383 4.99 -23.89 9.74
C LYS A 383 3.57 -23.63 9.25
N GLY A 384 2.80 -22.73 9.90
CA GLY A 384 1.51 -22.30 9.36
C GLY A 384 1.64 -21.65 7.98
N THR A 385 2.66 -20.82 7.77
CA THR A 385 2.98 -20.26 6.45
C THR A 385 3.31 -21.36 5.44
N GLU A 386 4.12 -22.37 5.82
CA GLU A 386 4.43 -23.52 4.97
C GLU A 386 3.18 -24.32 4.57
N ARG A 387 2.23 -24.53 5.50
CA ARG A 387 0.98 -25.25 5.25
C ARG A 387 0.05 -24.48 4.31
N VAL A 388 -0.07 -23.16 4.49
CA VAL A 388 -0.84 -22.29 3.58
C VAL A 388 -0.22 -22.31 2.18
N LEU A 389 1.11 -22.18 2.09
CA LEU A 389 1.83 -22.27 0.81
C LEU A 389 1.61 -23.65 0.14
N SER A 390 1.62 -24.73 0.92
CA SER A 390 1.38 -26.08 0.41
C SER A 390 -0.04 -26.25 -0.16
N LEU A 391 -1.05 -25.63 0.45
CA LEU A 391 -2.40 -25.58 -0.12
C LEU A 391 -2.43 -24.76 -1.41
N CYS A 392 -1.77 -23.59 -1.41
CA CYS A 392 -1.70 -22.69 -2.57
C CYS A 392 -1.08 -23.38 -3.80
N LYS A 393 -0.04 -24.20 -3.60
CA LYS A 393 0.59 -24.98 -4.69
C LYS A 393 -0.39 -25.90 -5.43
N CYS A 394 -1.46 -26.35 -4.76
CA CYS A 394 -2.47 -27.21 -5.34
C CYS A 394 -3.62 -26.45 -6.02
N MET A 395 -3.76 -25.14 -5.80
CA MET A 395 -4.89 -24.35 -6.29
C MET A 395 -4.81 -24.11 -7.80
N LYS A 396 -5.91 -24.40 -8.51
CA LYS A 396 -5.96 -24.35 -9.98
C LYS A 396 -6.12 -22.94 -10.55
N LYS A 397 -6.74 -22.04 -9.78
CA LYS A 397 -7.09 -20.67 -10.20
C LYS A 397 -6.29 -19.61 -9.45
N LEU A 398 -5.26 -20.01 -8.69
CA LEU A 398 -4.50 -19.10 -7.83
C LEU A 398 -3.77 -18.05 -8.67
N GLU A 399 -4.04 -16.80 -8.34
CA GLU A 399 -3.34 -15.64 -8.90
C GLU A 399 -2.27 -15.13 -7.94
N VAL A 400 -2.53 -15.12 -6.63
CA VAL A 400 -1.54 -14.66 -5.64
C VAL A 400 -1.79 -15.14 -4.21
N LEU A 401 -0.69 -15.38 -3.50
CA LEU A 401 -0.60 -15.48 -2.04
C LEU A 401 0.02 -14.19 -1.49
N VAL A 402 -0.74 -13.40 -0.75
CA VAL A 402 -0.24 -12.24 0.00
C VAL A 402 0.02 -12.65 1.44
N HIS A 403 1.27 -12.53 1.89
CA HIS A 403 1.71 -12.79 3.25
C HIS A 403 1.96 -11.49 4.02
N VAL A 404 1.36 -11.36 5.20
CA VAL A 404 1.61 -10.22 6.10
C VAL A 404 2.74 -10.55 7.06
N SER A 405 3.88 -9.88 6.86
CA SER A 405 5.06 -9.93 7.71
C SER A 405 5.14 -8.67 8.61
N THR A 406 6.33 -8.12 8.85
CA THR A 406 6.53 -6.90 9.67
C THR A 406 7.78 -6.13 9.23
N ALA A 407 7.73 -4.80 9.33
CA ALA A 407 8.88 -3.93 9.08
C ALA A 407 10.06 -4.23 10.03
N TYR A 408 9.78 -4.86 11.18
CA TYR A 408 10.76 -5.18 12.22
C TYR A 408 11.42 -6.55 12.04
N SER A 409 11.31 -7.21 10.88
CA SER A 409 11.96 -8.51 10.65
C SER A 409 13.49 -8.42 10.45
N ASN A 410 14.03 -7.22 10.27
CA ASN A 410 15.47 -7.00 10.04
C ASN A 410 15.99 -5.80 10.85
N THR A 411 15.64 -5.72 12.14
CA THR A 411 15.95 -4.57 13.02
C THR A 411 17.45 -4.27 13.19
N HIS A 412 18.32 -5.26 12.95
CA HIS A 412 19.78 -5.10 12.97
C HIS A 412 20.32 -4.27 11.78
N LYS A 413 19.47 -3.89 10.81
CA LYS A 413 19.84 -3.07 9.66
C LYS A 413 19.28 -1.66 9.80
N ILE A 414 20.11 -0.67 9.49
CA ILE A 414 19.73 0.74 9.48
C ILE A 414 18.81 1.04 8.27
N PHE A 415 19.08 0.40 7.12
CA PHE A 415 18.27 0.52 5.92
C PHE A 415 17.81 -0.86 5.47
N ILE A 416 16.49 -1.02 5.31
CA ILE A 416 15.84 -2.25 4.86
C ILE A 416 15.39 -2.04 3.41
N GLU A 417 15.92 -2.85 2.51
CA GLU A 417 15.55 -2.86 1.09
C GLU A 417 14.33 -3.76 0.86
N GLU A 418 13.61 -3.51 -0.22
CA GLU A 418 12.48 -4.33 -0.69
C GLU A 418 12.94 -5.63 -1.34
N LYS A 419 13.70 -6.43 -0.59
CA LYS A 419 14.16 -7.78 -0.95
C LYS A 419 13.94 -8.74 0.21
N VAL A 420 13.93 -10.05 -0.07
CA VAL A 420 13.95 -11.06 1.00
C VAL A 420 15.39 -11.26 1.47
N TYR A 421 15.59 -11.25 2.79
CA TYR A 421 16.89 -11.45 3.39
C TYR A 421 17.12 -12.94 3.71
N PRO A 422 18.39 -13.40 3.72
CA PRO A 422 18.70 -14.79 4.05
C PRO A 422 18.17 -15.21 5.42
N SER A 423 17.81 -16.49 5.53
CA SER A 423 17.37 -17.08 6.78
C SER A 423 18.44 -16.96 7.88
N PRO A 424 18.08 -16.61 9.13
CA PRO A 424 19.03 -16.53 10.23
C PRO A 424 19.54 -17.90 10.70
N ILE A 425 18.81 -18.98 10.41
CA ILE A 425 19.18 -20.38 10.67
C ILE A 425 18.76 -21.28 9.49
N PRO A 426 19.35 -22.47 9.30
CA PRO A 426 18.85 -23.42 8.29
C PRO A 426 17.38 -23.77 8.54
N LEU A 427 16.54 -23.72 7.50
CA LEU A 427 15.10 -24.01 7.63
C LEU A 427 14.83 -25.45 8.10
N SER A 428 15.76 -26.37 7.88
CA SER A 428 15.70 -27.75 8.38
C SER A 428 15.71 -27.84 9.92
N MET A 429 16.19 -26.81 10.62
CA MET A 429 16.20 -26.78 12.08
C MET A 429 14.84 -26.44 12.70
N ILE A 430 13.88 -25.92 11.93
CA ILE A 430 12.59 -25.47 12.48
C ILE A 430 11.85 -26.62 13.17
N ASP A 431 11.77 -27.79 12.53
CA ASP A 431 11.11 -28.97 13.12
C ASP A 431 11.82 -29.47 14.37
N HIS A 432 13.15 -29.35 14.42
CA HIS A 432 13.93 -29.68 15.62
C HIS A 432 13.59 -28.71 16.76
N LEU A 433 13.60 -27.41 16.51
CA LEU A 433 13.32 -26.39 17.54
C LEU A 433 11.88 -26.49 18.08
N ILE A 434 10.92 -26.84 17.23
CA ILE A 434 9.53 -27.08 17.68
C ILE A 434 9.47 -28.29 18.61
N LYS A 435 10.20 -29.37 18.31
CA LYS A 435 10.25 -30.58 19.14
C LYS A 435 11.07 -30.39 20.42
N GLU A 436 12.17 -29.65 20.35
CA GLU A 436 13.05 -29.31 21.48
C GLU A 436 12.31 -28.51 22.54
N GLN A 437 11.35 -27.67 22.13
CA GLN A 437 10.62 -26.74 23.01
C GLN A 437 11.57 -25.94 23.91
N PRO A 438 12.47 -25.13 23.32
CA PRO A 438 13.50 -24.43 24.07
C PRO A 438 12.88 -23.53 25.15
N ASP A 439 13.49 -23.54 26.33
CA ASP A 439 13.17 -22.62 27.40
C ASP A 439 13.60 -21.17 27.05
N GLU A 440 13.37 -20.24 27.96
CA GLU A 440 13.62 -18.82 27.72
C GLU A 440 15.11 -18.52 27.49
N GLU A 441 16.01 -19.14 28.24
CA GLU A 441 17.46 -18.95 28.12
C GLU A 441 17.98 -19.52 26.80
N ARG A 442 17.52 -20.72 26.43
CA ARG A 442 17.83 -21.32 25.13
C ARG A 442 17.26 -20.50 23.98
N THR A 443 16.06 -19.95 24.14
CA THR A 443 15.43 -19.06 23.15
C THR A 443 16.27 -17.81 22.91
N LYS A 444 16.79 -17.16 23.96
CA LYS A 444 17.69 -15.99 23.84
C LYS A 444 18.93 -16.31 23.00
N ILE A 445 19.53 -17.48 23.21
CA ILE A 445 20.70 -17.94 22.44
C ILE A 445 20.34 -18.17 20.96
N ILE A 446 19.16 -18.72 20.66
CA ILE A 446 18.71 -19.01 19.29
C ILE A 446 18.42 -17.73 18.50
N ILE A 447 17.67 -16.80 19.10
CA ILE A 447 17.25 -15.57 18.42
C ILE A 447 18.38 -14.54 18.31
N LYS A 448 19.43 -14.66 19.14
CA LYS A 448 20.62 -13.81 19.16
C LYS A 448 20.25 -12.32 19.27
N ASP A 449 20.52 -11.56 18.22
CA ASP A 449 20.36 -10.10 18.15
C ASP A 449 18.93 -9.68 17.78
N GLU A 450 18.04 -10.64 17.48
CA GLU A 450 16.64 -10.30 17.20
C GLU A 450 15.94 -9.84 18.50
N PRO A 451 15.15 -8.75 18.44
CA PRO A 451 14.60 -8.11 19.63
C PRO A 451 13.58 -9.00 20.38
N ASN A 452 12.97 -9.96 19.68
CA ASN A 452 12.07 -10.94 20.27
C ASN A 452 11.82 -12.12 19.32
N ALA A 453 11.28 -13.22 19.87
CA ALA A 453 10.94 -14.43 19.12
C ALA A 453 9.91 -14.19 17.99
N TYR A 454 9.03 -13.18 18.12
CA TYR A 454 8.08 -12.84 17.06
C TYR A 454 8.80 -12.33 15.80
N THR A 455 9.69 -11.35 15.92
CA THR A 455 10.49 -10.81 14.79
C THR A 455 11.32 -11.90 14.12
N PHE A 456 11.95 -12.77 14.91
CA PHE A 456 12.67 -13.95 14.44
C PHE A 456 11.76 -14.90 13.63
N SER A 457 10.56 -15.21 14.14
CA SER A 457 9.59 -16.07 13.45
C SER A 457 9.12 -15.48 12.12
N LYS A 458 8.90 -14.16 12.05
CA LYS A 458 8.49 -13.49 10.81
C LYS A 458 9.61 -13.51 9.77
N LYS A 459 10.85 -13.25 10.19
CA LYS A 459 12.02 -13.35 9.32
C LYS A 459 12.18 -14.75 8.73
N LEU A 460 11.98 -15.79 9.55
CA LEU A 460 11.97 -17.18 9.08
C LEU A 460 10.82 -17.49 8.12
N GLY A 461 9.62 -16.95 8.37
CA GLY A 461 8.47 -17.09 7.47
C GLY A 461 8.75 -16.51 6.08
N GLU A 462 9.38 -15.33 6.01
CA GLU A 462 9.78 -14.72 4.73
C GLU A 462 10.82 -15.57 3.99
N ALA A 463 11.86 -16.02 4.69
CA ALA A 463 12.89 -16.86 4.09
C ALA A 463 12.31 -18.21 3.60
N LEU A 464 11.37 -18.79 4.35
CA LEU A 464 10.65 -19.99 3.95
C LEU A 464 9.85 -19.78 2.67
N LEU A 465 9.13 -18.66 2.56
CA LEU A 465 8.42 -18.32 1.33
C LEU A 465 9.39 -18.17 0.16
N ALA A 466 10.49 -17.43 0.32
CA ALA A 466 11.47 -17.24 -0.74
C ALA A 466 12.14 -18.55 -1.20
N GLU A 467 12.41 -19.48 -0.28
CA GLU A 467 13.03 -20.77 -0.64
C GLU A 467 12.02 -21.75 -1.24
N LYS A 468 10.77 -21.76 -0.74
CA LYS A 468 9.80 -22.82 -1.03
C LYS A 468 8.65 -22.40 -1.94
N HIS A 469 8.50 -21.14 -2.34
CA HIS A 469 7.30 -20.69 -3.09
C HIS A 469 7.08 -21.48 -4.39
N GLY A 470 8.16 -21.88 -5.08
CA GLY A 470 8.07 -22.63 -6.33
C GLY A 470 7.29 -21.84 -7.39
N HIS A 471 6.23 -22.44 -7.93
CA HIS A 471 5.37 -21.78 -8.92
C HIS A 471 4.33 -20.83 -8.32
N VAL A 472 4.24 -20.70 -6.99
CA VAL A 472 3.24 -19.84 -6.36
C VAL A 472 3.66 -18.37 -6.45
N PRO A 473 2.81 -17.50 -7.02
CA PRO A 473 2.91 -16.04 -6.92
C PRO A 473 2.85 -15.57 -5.45
N VAL A 474 3.92 -14.98 -4.90
CA VAL A 474 3.95 -14.51 -3.50
C VAL A 474 4.26 -13.02 -3.39
N ILE A 475 3.47 -12.31 -2.58
CA ILE A 475 3.74 -10.93 -2.14
C ILE A 475 3.93 -10.94 -0.63
N ILE A 476 5.00 -10.29 -0.15
CA ILE A 476 5.25 -10.09 1.28
C ILE A 476 4.99 -8.61 1.59
N ILE A 477 4.06 -8.32 2.50
CA ILE A 477 3.77 -6.96 2.98
C ILE A 477 4.31 -6.82 4.40
N ARG A 478 5.15 -5.80 4.64
CA ARG A 478 5.83 -5.53 5.92
C ARG A 478 5.29 -4.24 6.56
N PRO A 479 4.12 -4.26 7.22
CA PRO A 479 3.64 -3.08 7.95
C PRO A 479 4.51 -2.79 9.18
N SER A 480 4.55 -1.51 9.59
CA SER A 480 5.04 -1.08 10.91
C SER A 480 4.00 -1.41 12.01
N ILE A 481 3.99 -0.68 13.14
CA ILE A 481 3.04 -0.98 14.22
C ILE A 481 1.64 -0.53 13.79
N VAL A 482 0.80 -1.52 13.49
CA VAL A 482 -0.57 -1.26 13.04
C VAL A 482 -1.41 -0.73 14.21
N THR A 483 -2.02 0.44 14.03
CA THR A 483 -2.89 1.11 15.01
C THR A 483 -4.33 1.19 14.51
N ALA A 484 -5.19 1.87 15.28
CA ALA A 484 -6.60 2.10 14.96
C ALA A 484 -6.78 2.67 13.54
N SER A 485 -7.92 2.37 12.92
CA SER A 485 -8.29 2.92 11.62
C SER A 485 -8.32 4.44 11.67
N LEU A 486 -7.75 5.07 10.64
CA LEU A 486 -7.80 6.53 10.51
C LEU A 486 -9.20 6.95 10.07
N SER A 487 -9.77 6.25 9.09
CA SER A 487 -11.04 6.61 8.46
C SER A 487 -11.97 5.42 8.29
N GLU A 488 -11.47 4.31 7.74
CA GLU A 488 -12.33 3.20 7.33
C GLU A 488 -12.04 1.91 8.11
N PRO A 489 -13.06 1.05 8.31
CA PRO A 489 -14.48 1.28 8.05
C PRO A 489 -15.18 2.12 9.13
N LEU A 490 -14.53 2.30 10.27
CA LEU A 490 -15.00 3.11 11.37
C LEU A 490 -13.81 3.87 11.94
N PRO A 491 -13.79 5.21 11.97
CA PRO A 491 -12.66 5.97 12.50
C PRO A 491 -12.35 5.60 13.96
N GLY A 492 -11.07 5.44 14.28
CA GLY A 492 -10.60 5.09 15.62
C GLY A 492 -10.92 3.65 16.05
N TRP A 493 -11.40 2.80 15.15
CA TRP A 493 -11.74 1.43 15.51
C TRP A 493 -10.51 0.58 15.80
N ILE A 494 -10.57 -0.11 16.94
CA ILE A 494 -9.57 -1.06 17.39
C ILE A 494 -10.24 -2.11 18.28
N ASP A 495 -9.73 -3.33 18.27
CA ASP A 495 -10.35 -4.47 18.94
C ASP A 495 -9.40 -5.27 19.84
N ASN A 496 -8.20 -4.74 20.08
CA ASN A 496 -7.18 -5.37 20.90
C ASN A 496 -6.40 -4.33 21.70
N TRP A 497 -5.78 -4.77 22.80
CA TRP A 497 -4.97 -3.94 23.70
C TRP A 497 -3.47 -4.19 23.53
N ASN A 498 -3.05 -4.81 22.43
CA ASN A 498 -1.67 -5.23 22.25
C ASN A 498 -0.79 -4.06 21.76
N GLY A 499 0.50 -4.09 22.11
CA GLY A 499 1.50 -3.16 21.58
C GLY A 499 1.16 -1.68 21.84
N ALA A 500 1.20 -0.86 20.78
CA ALA A 500 0.99 0.58 20.86
C ALA A 500 -0.39 0.97 21.43
N THR A 501 -1.43 0.16 21.23
CA THR A 501 -2.77 0.47 21.75
C THR A 501 -2.82 0.43 23.26
N GLY A 502 -2.19 -0.57 23.88
CA GLY A 502 -2.07 -0.65 25.33
C GLY A 502 -1.29 0.54 25.88
N LEU A 503 -0.21 0.94 25.19
CA LEU A 503 0.61 2.09 25.54
C LEU A 503 -0.21 3.39 25.50
N ILE A 504 -0.81 3.70 24.36
CA ILE A 504 -1.62 4.90 24.13
C ILE A 504 -2.79 4.93 25.13
N GLY A 505 -3.51 3.82 25.29
CA GLY A 505 -4.62 3.75 26.24
C GLY A 505 -4.21 3.96 27.70
N SER A 506 -3.01 3.52 28.09
CA SER A 506 -2.49 3.73 29.45
C SER A 506 -2.09 5.18 29.69
N ILE A 507 -1.54 5.85 28.67
CA ILE A 507 -1.27 7.29 28.68
C ILE A 507 -2.58 8.07 28.76
N SER A 508 -3.55 7.78 27.89
CA SER A 508 -4.84 8.48 27.84
C SER A 508 -5.64 8.38 29.14
N LYS A 509 -5.48 7.28 29.89
CA LYS A 509 -6.11 7.09 31.20
C LYS A 509 -5.31 7.70 32.37
N GLY A 510 -4.14 8.26 32.11
CA GLY A 510 -3.24 8.81 33.14
C GLY A 510 -2.57 7.75 34.01
N ILE A 511 -2.64 6.47 33.65
CA ILE A 511 -1.98 5.36 34.37
C ILE A 511 -0.47 5.43 34.11
N LEU A 512 -0.10 5.57 32.84
CA LEU A 512 1.28 5.72 32.42
C LEU A 512 1.58 7.20 32.15
N ARG A 513 2.25 7.83 33.10
CA ARG A 513 2.53 9.28 33.07
C ARG A 513 3.90 9.64 32.51
N VAL A 514 4.85 8.70 32.56
CA VAL A 514 6.23 8.89 32.13
C VAL A 514 6.69 7.62 31.42
N ILE A 515 7.28 7.79 30.24
CA ILE A 515 7.94 6.71 29.51
C ILE A 515 9.42 7.10 29.37
N PRO A 516 10.35 6.39 30.02
CA PRO A 516 11.77 6.63 29.80
C PRO A 516 12.12 6.22 28.36
N GLY A 517 12.78 7.10 27.62
CA GLY A 517 13.15 6.86 26.23
C GLY A 517 14.16 7.89 25.75
N ASN A 518 14.77 7.62 24.60
CA ASN A 518 15.60 8.60 23.90
C ASN A 518 14.70 9.48 23.02
N GLU A 519 14.92 10.80 23.04
CA GLU A 519 14.17 11.76 22.21
C GLU A 519 14.31 11.47 20.70
N GLY A 520 15.37 10.78 20.28
CA GLY A 520 15.57 10.34 18.89
C GLY A 520 14.79 9.08 18.49
N ASN A 521 14.11 8.40 19.42
CA ASN A 521 13.35 7.18 19.10
C ASN A 521 12.06 7.53 18.37
N VAL A 522 11.85 6.92 17.20
CA VAL A 522 10.61 7.07 16.43
C VAL A 522 9.67 5.91 16.74
N LEU A 523 8.46 6.23 17.21
CA LEU A 523 7.37 5.27 17.32
C LEU A 523 6.57 5.29 16.01
N ASP A 524 6.93 4.40 15.08
CA ASP A 524 6.27 4.28 13.78
C ASP A 524 4.93 3.54 13.89
N LEU A 525 3.84 4.28 13.77
CA LEU A 525 2.46 3.79 13.81
C LEU A 525 1.80 3.98 12.45
N ILE A 526 1.17 2.92 11.93
CA ILE A 526 0.43 2.96 10.66
C ILE A 526 -1.04 2.59 10.87
N PRO A 527 -2.01 3.39 10.39
CA PRO A 527 -3.42 3.05 10.46
C PRO A 527 -3.75 1.74 9.72
N VAL A 528 -4.63 0.92 10.30
CA VAL A 528 -4.98 -0.41 9.75
C VAL A 528 -5.61 -0.33 8.35
N ASP A 529 -6.39 0.71 8.05
CA ASP A 529 -7.01 0.93 6.74
C ASP A 529 -5.97 1.19 5.65
N TYR A 530 -4.87 1.87 5.95
CA TYR A 530 -3.79 2.09 4.98
C TYR A 530 -3.09 0.78 4.64
N VAL A 531 -2.84 -0.05 5.65
CA VAL A 531 -2.26 -1.40 5.47
C VAL A 531 -3.19 -2.28 4.64
N VAL A 532 -4.50 -2.27 4.92
CA VAL A 532 -5.48 -3.05 4.18
C VAL A 532 -5.60 -2.59 2.73
N ASN A 533 -5.63 -1.28 2.48
CA ASN A 533 -5.65 -0.73 1.13
C ASN A 533 -4.42 -1.18 0.34
N LEU A 534 -3.23 -1.11 0.95
CA LEU A 534 -2.01 -1.60 0.33
C LEU A 534 -2.08 -3.11 0.03
N ILE A 535 -2.59 -3.93 0.95
CA ILE A 535 -2.75 -5.38 0.77
C ILE A 535 -3.66 -5.68 -0.44
N ILE A 536 -4.82 -5.02 -0.52
CA ILE A 536 -5.80 -5.23 -1.60
C ILE A 536 -5.22 -4.77 -2.94
N VAL A 537 -4.57 -3.61 -2.98
CA VAL A 537 -3.93 -3.11 -4.21
C VAL A 537 -2.76 -4.00 -4.62
N ALA A 538 -1.94 -4.46 -3.68
CA ALA A 538 -0.81 -5.31 -4.01
C ALA A 538 -1.24 -6.65 -4.60
N ALA A 539 -2.34 -7.24 -4.12
CA ALA A 539 -2.79 -8.55 -4.60
C ALA A 539 -3.31 -8.54 -6.05
N THR A 540 -3.69 -7.40 -6.62
CA THR A 540 -4.09 -7.33 -8.04
C THR A 540 -2.91 -7.54 -9.00
N LYS A 541 -1.68 -7.60 -8.47
CA LYS A 541 -0.47 -7.89 -9.22
C LYS A 541 -0.38 -9.38 -9.56
N LYS A 542 -0.60 -9.75 -10.83
CA LYS A 542 -0.32 -11.11 -11.33
C LYS A 542 1.18 -11.38 -11.36
N ILE A 543 1.71 -12.15 -10.41
CA ILE A 543 3.13 -12.52 -10.43
C ILE A 543 3.35 -13.66 -11.42
N LEU A 544 3.65 -13.32 -12.68
CA LEU A 544 4.24 -14.22 -13.69
C LEU A 544 5.60 -14.82 -13.28
#